data_AF-A0A7W6F0I6-F1
#
_entry.id   AF-A0A7W6F0I6-F1
#
_cell.length_a   1.000
_cell.length_b   1.000
_cell.length_c   1.000
_cell.angle_alpha   90.00
_cell.angle_beta   90.00
_cell.angle_gamma   90.00
#
_symmetry.space_group_name_H-M   'P 1'
#
loop_
_entity.id
_entity.type
_entity.pdbx_description
1 polymer ?
#
loop_
_entity_poly.entity_id
_entity_poly.type
_entity_poly.pdbx_seq_one_letter_code
_entity_poly.pdbx_strand_id
1 'polypeptide(L)'
;MHTFEARNFAPLERTEMKRVQNLAIAIAAVAATTVAFGPAEALVQESWDPSLVAYSYVYYADAAKTEVLGYAWDTCGGGGGNVYVLKPYIPTPYYDETPAYVCSGMGPYLPPDWPY
;
A
#
# COMPACT_ATOMS: atom_id res chain seq x y z
N MET A 1 -57.40 -52.63 41.47
CA MET A 1 -57.19 -52.97 42.89
C MET A 1 -55.69 -53.14 43.11
N HIS A 2 -55.12 -52.24 43.91
CA HIS A 2 -53.86 -52.28 44.67
C HIS A 2 -52.52 -52.72 44.03
N THR A 3 -51.68 -51.70 43.80
CA THR A 3 -50.32 -51.48 44.36
C THR A 3 -49.64 -52.64 45.10
N PHE A 4 -48.34 -52.88 44.81
CA PHE A 4 -47.27 -52.85 45.83
C PHE A 4 -45.86 -52.82 45.20
N GLU A 5 -44.95 -52.18 45.92
CA GLU A 5 -43.66 -51.58 45.55
C GLU A 5 -42.52 -52.26 46.34
N ALA A 6 -41.30 -52.38 45.76
CA ALA A 6 -39.98 -52.32 46.44
C ALA A 6 -38.85 -52.79 45.49
N ARG A 7 -37.98 -51.92 44.96
CA ARG A 7 -36.69 -51.40 45.52
C ARG A 7 -35.54 -52.43 45.46
N ASN A 8 -34.55 -52.27 44.58
CA ASN A 8 -33.21 -51.61 44.79
C ASN A 8 -32.09 -52.68 44.56
N PHE A 9 -30.90 -52.49 43.99
CA PHE A 9 -29.96 -51.35 43.87
C PHE A 9 -28.88 -51.63 42.78
N ALA A 10 -28.43 -50.53 42.11
CA ALA A 10 -27.04 -50.20 41.71
C ALA A 10 -26.37 -50.85 40.45
N PRO A 11 -25.34 -50.20 39.84
CA PRO A 11 -25.20 -48.75 39.57
C PRO A 11 -24.48 -48.36 38.23
N LEU A 12 -24.58 -47.08 37.88
CA LEU A 12 -23.57 -46.20 37.23
C LEU A 12 -23.01 -46.56 35.84
N GLU A 13 -23.44 -45.82 34.81
CA GLU A 13 -22.56 -45.04 33.91
C GLU A 13 -23.37 -43.85 33.36
N ARG A 14 -23.09 -42.63 33.84
CA ARG A 14 -22.10 -41.69 33.29
C ARG A 14 -22.61 -41.00 32.00
N THR A 15 -23.27 -39.88 32.27
CA THR A 15 -23.07 -38.58 31.64
C THR A 15 -23.46 -38.41 30.17
N GLU A 16 -24.44 -37.51 30.02
CA GLU A 16 -24.75 -36.73 28.84
C GLU A 16 -23.52 -36.23 28.07
N MET A 17 -23.65 -36.18 26.74
CA MET A 17 -23.67 -34.93 25.97
C MET A 17 -23.85 -35.28 24.48
N LYS A 18 -25.10 -35.28 24.01
CA LYS A 18 -25.43 -35.34 22.57
C LYS A 18 -25.52 -33.93 22.00
N ARG A 19 -24.40 -33.44 21.50
CA ARG A 19 -24.22 -32.37 20.49
C ARG A 19 -22.70 -32.27 20.36
N VAL A 20 -22.12 -32.51 19.19
CA VAL A 20 -22.05 -31.54 18.10
C VAL A 20 -21.99 -32.29 16.77
N GLN A 21 -22.74 -31.78 15.80
CA GLN A 21 -22.76 -32.22 14.41
C GLN A 21 -21.38 -31.94 13.78
N ASN A 22 -20.64 -33.00 13.49
CA ASN A 22 -19.37 -32.90 12.75
C ASN A 22 -19.66 -32.57 11.29
N LEU A 23 -19.71 -31.27 10.99
CA LEU A 23 -19.73 -30.75 9.64
C LEU A 23 -18.32 -30.90 9.06
N ALA A 24 -18.16 -31.91 8.21
CA ALA A 24 -16.97 -32.07 7.39
C ALA A 24 -16.88 -30.91 6.38
N ILE A 25 -15.83 -30.10 6.48
CA ILE A 25 -15.37 -29.25 5.37
C ILE A 25 -13.88 -29.49 5.24
N ALA A 26 -13.54 -30.48 4.42
CA ALA A 26 -12.20 -30.64 3.88
C ALA A 26 -12.08 -29.69 2.68
N ILE A 27 -11.30 -28.62 2.82
CA ILE A 27 -10.77 -27.86 1.69
C ILE A 27 -9.26 -27.89 1.82
N ALA A 28 -8.66 -28.87 1.14
CA ALA A 28 -7.26 -28.84 0.78
C ALA A 28 -7.12 -27.92 -0.44
N ALA A 29 -6.50 -26.76 -0.26
CA ALA A 29 -5.93 -25.99 -1.35
C ALA A 29 -4.50 -25.60 -0.97
N VAL A 30 -3.57 -26.23 -1.66
CA VAL A 30 -2.13 -26.09 -1.57
C VAL A 30 -1.70 -24.77 -2.23
N ALA A 31 -0.69 -24.13 -1.64
CA ALA A 31 0.22 -23.16 -2.22
C ALA A 31 -0.36 -21.84 -2.76
N ALA A 32 -0.34 -20.83 -1.90
CA ALA A 32 0.30 -19.58 -2.27
C ALA A 32 0.94 -19.01 -1.00
N THR A 33 2.23 -19.30 -0.77
CA THR A 33 3.06 -18.36 -0.02
C THR A 33 3.16 -17.12 -0.88
N THR A 34 2.13 -16.27 -0.83
CA THR A 34 2.36 -14.87 -1.05
C THR A 34 3.32 -14.50 0.06
N VAL A 35 4.59 -14.36 -0.30
CA VAL A 35 5.44 -13.40 0.38
C VAL A 35 4.65 -12.11 0.30
N ALA A 36 3.91 -11.83 1.37
CA ALA A 36 3.53 -10.48 1.68
C ALA A 36 4.86 -9.78 1.85
N PHE A 37 5.38 -9.25 0.73
CA PHE A 37 5.98 -7.95 0.77
C PHE A 37 4.89 -7.09 1.38
N GLY A 38 4.87 -7.01 2.72
CA GLY A 38 4.33 -5.82 3.35
C GLY A 38 5.00 -4.63 2.65
N PRO A 39 4.38 -3.44 2.66
CA PRO A 39 5.16 -2.28 2.28
C PRO A 39 6.39 -2.32 3.18
N ALA A 40 7.53 -2.64 2.59
CA ALA A 40 8.79 -2.21 3.15
C ALA A 40 8.63 -0.69 3.05
N GLU A 41 8.05 -0.12 4.09
CA GLU A 41 8.35 1.22 4.53
C GLU A 41 9.83 1.17 4.87
N ALA A 42 10.66 1.06 3.82
CA ALA A 42 11.98 1.58 3.86
C ALA A 42 11.73 3.00 4.30
N LEU A 43 11.99 3.25 5.57
CA LEU A 43 12.29 4.57 6.08
C LEU A 43 13.55 4.99 5.34
N VAL A 44 13.40 5.27 4.04
CA VAL A 44 14.33 6.09 3.29
C VAL A 44 14.22 7.40 4.03
N GLN A 45 15.16 7.62 4.93
CA GLN A 45 15.49 8.96 5.36
C GLN A 45 15.93 9.65 4.07
N GLU A 46 14.97 10.21 3.33
CA GLU A 46 15.27 11.05 2.19
C GLU A 46 16.22 12.11 2.74
N SER A 47 17.45 12.09 2.24
CA SER A 47 18.50 13.02 2.68
C SER A 47 18.23 14.45 2.21
N TRP A 48 17.06 14.66 1.59
CA TRP A 48 16.61 15.81 0.87
C TRP A 48 15.15 16.11 1.23
N ASP A 49 14.78 17.38 1.13
CA ASP A 49 13.41 17.82 1.40
C ASP A 49 12.51 17.48 0.19
N PRO A 50 11.43 16.70 0.37
CA PRO A 50 10.54 16.33 -0.72
C PRO A 50 9.84 17.52 -1.38
N SER A 51 9.73 18.66 -0.69
CA SER A 51 9.20 19.89 -1.28
C SER A 51 10.14 20.53 -2.30
N LEU A 52 11.40 20.12 -2.33
CA LEU A 52 12.43 20.63 -3.24
C LEU A 52 12.66 19.71 -4.44
N VAL A 53 11.89 18.65 -4.62
CA VAL A 53 11.98 17.79 -5.81
C VAL A 53 11.42 18.51 -7.02
N ALA A 54 12.25 18.62 -8.05
CA ALA A 54 11.86 19.02 -9.39
C ALA A 54 11.46 17.78 -10.20
N TYR A 55 10.28 17.86 -10.81
CA TYR A 55 9.74 16.82 -11.67
C TYR A 55 9.87 17.19 -13.14
N SER A 56 9.99 16.15 -13.96
CA SER A 56 9.75 16.21 -15.39
C SER A 56 8.33 15.72 -15.68
N TYR A 57 7.66 16.40 -16.59
CA TYR A 57 6.27 16.15 -16.94
C TYR A 57 6.15 15.76 -18.40
N VAL A 58 5.45 14.66 -18.65
CA VAL A 58 4.96 14.30 -19.98
C VAL A 58 3.45 14.50 -19.95
N TYR A 59 2.91 15.38 -20.79
CA TYR A 59 1.48 15.67 -20.82
C TYR A 59 0.83 15.21 -22.12
N TYR A 60 -0.40 14.75 -22.00
CA TYR A 60 -1.13 14.04 -23.05
C TYR A 60 -2.44 14.74 -23.40
N ALA A 61 -2.99 14.40 -24.56
CA ALA A 61 -4.26 14.94 -25.06
C ALA A 61 -5.46 14.45 -24.25
N ASP A 62 -5.37 13.23 -23.70
CA ASP A 62 -6.47 12.52 -23.09
C ASP A 62 -6.01 11.57 -21.97
N ALA A 63 -6.97 11.09 -21.17
CA ALA A 63 -6.70 10.20 -20.03
C ALA A 63 -6.17 8.81 -20.44
N ALA A 64 -6.43 8.34 -21.66
CA ALA A 64 -5.88 7.10 -22.20
C ALA A 64 -4.48 7.29 -22.80
N LYS A 65 -3.90 8.51 -22.70
CA LYS A 65 -2.52 8.84 -23.10
C LYS A 65 -2.23 8.45 -24.54
N THR A 66 -3.21 8.64 -25.43
CA THR A 66 -3.09 8.19 -26.83
C THR A 66 -2.13 9.06 -27.64
N GLU A 67 -2.01 10.33 -27.26
CA GLU A 67 -1.13 11.30 -27.91
C GLU A 67 -0.38 12.13 -26.87
N VAL A 68 0.94 12.22 -27.03
CA VAL A 68 1.81 13.11 -26.25
C VAL A 68 1.72 14.52 -26.85
N LEU A 69 1.26 15.48 -26.05
CA LEU A 69 1.22 16.88 -26.46
C LEU A 69 2.58 17.56 -26.28
N GLY A 70 3.36 17.13 -25.30
CA GLY A 70 4.71 17.64 -25.09
C GLY A 70 5.30 17.30 -23.73
N TYR A 71 6.38 18.03 -23.43
CA TYR A 71 7.18 17.88 -22.22
C TYR A 71 7.28 19.21 -21.51
N ALA A 72 7.22 19.17 -20.18
CA ALA A 72 7.48 20.32 -19.33
C ALA A 72 8.41 19.87 -18.20
N TRP A 73 9.13 20.82 -17.60
CA TRP A 73 10.02 20.52 -16.48
C TRP A 73 9.88 21.60 -15.42
N ASP A 74 9.95 21.16 -14.17
CA ASP A 74 10.18 22.06 -13.05
C ASP A 74 11.54 22.74 -13.20
N THR A 75 11.64 23.94 -12.62
CA THR A 75 12.90 24.70 -12.56
C THR A 75 13.18 25.11 -11.13
N CYS A 76 14.46 25.10 -10.73
CA CYS A 76 14.84 25.62 -9.43
C CYS A 76 14.84 27.15 -9.42
N GLY A 77 14.09 27.73 -8.47
CA GLY A 77 14.19 29.13 -8.11
C GLY A 77 15.00 29.30 -6.82
N GLY A 78 15.73 30.42 -6.74
CA GLY A 78 16.49 30.80 -5.55
C GLY A 78 16.46 32.31 -5.35
N GLY A 79 16.15 32.76 -4.13
CA GLY A 79 16.07 34.18 -3.81
C GLY A 79 16.02 34.45 -2.31
N GLY A 80 16.81 35.43 -1.83
CA GLY A 80 16.82 35.83 -0.42
C GLY A 80 17.25 34.73 0.56
N GLY A 81 18.07 33.77 0.11
CA GLY A 81 18.52 32.63 0.91
C GLY A 81 17.57 31.42 0.91
N ASN A 82 16.42 31.51 0.22
CA ASN A 82 15.47 30.40 0.10
C ASN A 82 15.57 29.74 -1.28
N VAL A 83 15.32 28.44 -1.31
CA VAL A 83 15.25 27.61 -2.51
C VAL A 83 13.81 27.13 -2.66
N TYR A 84 13.30 27.11 -3.88
CA TYR A 84 11.94 26.67 -4.16
C TYR A 84 11.86 26.07 -5.57
N VAL A 85 10.84 25.26 -5.80
CA VAL A 85 10.56 24.64 -7.10
C VAL A 85 9.51 25.48 -7.83
N LEU A 86 9.85 25.91 -9.05
CA LEU A 86 8.94 26.60 -9.96
C LEU A 86 8.28 25.58 -10.87
N LYS A 87 6.96 25.40 -10.69
CA LYS A 87 6.16 24.50 -11.51
C LYS A 87 5.76 25.15 -12.84
N PRO A 88 5.93 24.46 -13.97
CA PRO A 88 5.46 24.96 -15.26
C PRO A 88 3.93 24.92 -15.33
N TYR A 89 3.36 25.76 -16.20
CA TYR A 89 1.95 25.65 -16.54
C TYR A 89 1.73 24.51 -17.52
N ILE A 90 0.95 23.50 -17.13
CA ILE A 90 0.56 22.38 -17.99
C ILE A 90 -0.91 22.60 -18.39
N PRO A 91 -1.24 22.65 -19.69
CA PRO A 91 -2.58 22.98 -20.16
C PRO A 91 -3.60 21.85 -19.99
N THR A 92 -3.16 20.65 -19.59
CA THR A 92 -4.02 19.47 -19.40
C THR A 92 -3.81 18.85 -18.02
N PRO A 93 -4.84 18.19 -17.44
CA PRO A 93 -4.70 17.42 -16.21
C PRO A 93 -4.12 16.01 -16.46
N TYR A 94 -3.88 15.64 -17.71
CA TYR A 94 -3.39 14.33 -18.10
C TYR A 94 -1.88 14.42 -18.27
N TYR A 95 -1.15 14.19 -17.18
CA TYR A 95 0.30 14.19 -17.21
C TYR A 95 0.87 13.10 -16.31
N ASP A 96 2.05 12.61 -16.70
CA ASP A 96 2.90 11.80 -15.84
C ASP A 96 4.02 12.67 -15.28
N GLU A 97 4.23 12.59 -13.98
CA GLU A 97 5.32 13.27 -13.30
C GLU A 97 6.41 12.26 -12.93
N THR A 98 7.64 12.54 -13.34
CA THR A 98 8.82 11.71 -13.07
C THR A 98 9.86 12.56 -12.33
N PRO A 99 10.29 12.16 -11.12
CA PRO A 99 11.25 12.91 -10.33
C PRO A 99 12.59 13.01 -11.07
N ALA A 100 13.05 14.23 -11.35
CA ALA A 100 14.24 14.45 -12.17
C ALA A 100 15.47 14.82 -11.33
N TYR A 101 15.33 15.74 -10.37
CA TYR A 101 16.42 16.19 -9.50
C TYR A 101 15.87 16.96 -8.29
N VAL A 102 16.71 17.24 -7.29
CA VAL A 102 16.37 18.07 -6.13
C VAL A 102 16.96 19.47 -6.29
N CYS A 103 16.16 20.48 -6.03
CA CYS A 103 16.61 21.86 -5.94
C CYS A 103 17.35 22.11 -4.63
N SER A 104 18.61 22.55 -4.73
CA SER A 104 19.40 22.94 -3.56
C SER A 104 19.96 24.36 -3.72
N GLY A 105 20.45 24.95 -2.62
CA GLY A 105 21.06 26.28 -2.65
C GLY A 105 22.36 26.34 -3.47
N MET A 106 22.92 25.17 -3.81
CA MET A 106 24.11 25.02 -4.64
C MET A 106 23.78 24.64 -6.10
N GLY A 107 22.49 24.60 -6.46
CA GLY A 107 22.00 24.18 -7.78
C GLY A 107 21.24 22.85 -7.76
N PRO A 108 20.87 22.33 -8.95
CA PRO A 108 20.21 21.03 -9.06
C PRO A 108 21.17 19.92 -8.59
N TYR A 109 20.72 19.11 -7.66
CA TYR A 109 21.45 17.99 -7.08
C TYR A 109 20.68 16.70 -7.32
N LEU A 110 21.39 15.62 -7.66
CA LEU A 110 20.80 14.31 -7.82
C LEU A 110 21.23 13.44 -6.63
N PRO A 111 20.32 13.10 -5.71
CA PRO A 111 20.63 12.25 -4.57
C PRO A 111 21.19 10.87 -4.99
N PRO A 112 22.16 10.30 -4.26
CA PRO A 112 22.66 8.95 -4.50
C PRO A 112 21.59 7.87 -4.39
N ASP A 113 20.57 8.13 -3.56
CA ASP A 113 19.40 7.28 -3.30
C ASP A 113 18.23 7.54 -4.26
N TRP A 114 18.43 8.30 -5.34
CA TRP A 114 17.35 8.64 -6.26
C TRP A 114 16.73 7.38 -6.90
N PRO A 115 15.39 7.24 -6.87
CA PRO A 115 14.72 6.15 -7.54
C PRO A 115 14.83 6.36 -9.06
N TYR A 116 15.67 5.55 -9.71
CA TYR A 116 15.82 5.45 -11.16
C TYR A 116 14.82 4.49 -11.79
#